data_AF-A0A1F6XCE2-F1
#
_entry.id   AF-A0A1F6XCE2-F1
#
_cell.length_a   1.000
_cell.length_b   1.000
_cell.length_c   1.000
_cell.angle_alpha   90.00
_cell.angle_beta   90.00
_cell.angle_gamma   90.00
#
_symmetry.space_group_name_H-M   'P 1'
#
loop_
_entity.id
_entity.type
_entity.pdbx_description
1 polymer ?
#
loop_
_entity_poly.entity_id
_entity_poly.type
_entity_poly.pdbx_seq_one_letter_code
_entity_poly.pdbx_strand_id
1 'polypeptide(L)'
;MIEEKKESKSNWVVGFEIFSRVSAWVIGPIIVALIFGKTLDLYFGTAPWIFLTLTVLSFFISIIGIWRILVKYIKNLERELKEKKNDTGEHTN
;
A
#
# COMPACT_ATOMS: atom_id res chain seq x y z
N MET A 1 29.98 28.26 8.93
CA MET A 1 29.67 27.08 8.10
C MET A 1 28.74 26.22 8.93
N ILE A 2 27.43 26.28 8.68
CA ILE A 2 26.45 25.51 9.44
C ILE A 2 26.47 24.10 8.86
N GLU A 3 26.89 23.12 9.66
CA GLU A 3 26.80 21.71 9.31
C GLU A 3 25.33 21.35 9.12
N GLU A 4 24.95 20.99 7.88
CA GLU A 4 23.69 20.30 7.63
C GLU A 4 23.70 18.98 8.40
N LYS A 5 23.02 18.98 9.54
CA LYS A 5 22.58 17.76 10.19
C LYS A 5 21.54 17.14 9.26
N LYS A 6 21.97 16.23 8.37
CA LYS A 6 21.09 15.30 7.65
C LYS A 6 20.34 14.49 8.69
N GLU A 7 19.27 15.09 9.20
CA GLU A 7 18.34 14.46 10.10
C GLU A 7 17.78 13.27 9.35
N SER A 8 18.08 12.08 9.88
CA SER A 8 17.56 10.80 9.43
C SER A 8 16.11 10.98 9.00
N LYS A 9 15.76 10.66 7.74
CA LYS A 9 14.36 10.48 7.33
C LYS A 9 13.71 9.61 8.40
N SER A 10 12.97 10.27 9.29
CA SER A 10 12.58 9.70 10.58
C SER A 10 11.78 8.43 10.31
N ASN A 11 12.12 7.32 10.97
CA ASN A 11 11.46 6.01 10.79
C ASN A 11 9.93 6.11 10.88
N TRP A 12 9.42 7.14 11.56
CA TRP A 12 8.01 7.48 11.65
C TRP A 12 7.39 7.89 10.29
N VAL A 13 8.10 8.67 9.47
CA VAL A 13 7.65 9.09 8.13
C VAL A 13 7.53 7.87 7.20
N VAL A 14 8.51 6.96 7.27
CA VAL A 14 8.50 5.71 6.48
C VAL A 14 7.33 4.82 6.90
N GLY A 15 7.11 4.65 8.20
CA GLY A 15 5.96 3.90 8.72
C GLY A 15 4.61 4.49 8.27
N PHE A 16 4.49 5.82 8.32
CA PHE A 16 3.28 6.52 7.87
C PHE A 16 3.03 6.38 6.37
N GLU A 17 4.08 6.40 5.54
CA GLU A 17 3.96 6.20 4.09
C GLU A 17 3.38 4.82 3.76
N ILE A 18 3.87 3.76 4.41
CA ILE A 18 3.37 2.40 4.17
C ILE A 18 1.93 2.27 4.66
N PHE A 19 1.65 2.79 5.86
CA PHE A 19 0.31 2.77 6.44
C PHE A 19 -0.73 3.47 5.56
N SER A 20 -0.43 4.69 5.10
CA SER A 20 -1.33 5.45 4.23
C SER A 20 -1.56 4.74 2.90
N ARG A 21 -0.51 4.16 2.30
CA ARG A 21 -0.61 3.41 1.05
C ARG A 21 -1.47 2.15 1.18
N VAL A 22 -1.34 1.40 2.28
CA VAL A 22 -2.19 0.24 2.58
C VAL A 22 -3.64 0.69 2.81
N SER A 23 -3.84 1.72 3.63
CA SER A 23 -5.17 2.28 3.94
C SER A 23 -5.89 2.76 2.69
N ALA A 24 -5.17 3.39 1.75
CA ALA A 24 -5.72 3.83 0.47
C ALA A 24 -6.25 2.65 -0.38
N TRP A 25 -5.54 1.51 -0.38
CA TRP A 25 -5.99 0.30 -1.08
C TRP A 25 -7.17 -0.42 -0.40
N VAL A 26 -7.42 -0.17 0.88
CA VAL A 26 -8.63 -0.64 1.56
C VAL A 26 -9.80 0.29 1.25
N ILE A 27 -9.63 1.58 1.51
CA ILE A 27 -10.72 2.57 1.42
C ILE A 27 -11.14 2.81 -0.03
N GLY A 28 -10.19 2.88 -0.97
CA GLY A 28 -10.46 3.18 -2.38
C GLY A 28 -11.48 2.24 -3.02
N PRO A 29 -11.23 0.92 -3.04
CA PRO A 29 -12.16 -0.05 -3.61
C PRO A 29 -13.52 -0.08 -2.92
N ILE A 30 -13.58 0.19 -1.61
CA ILE A 30 -14.84 0.27 -0.86
C ILE A 30 -15.68 1.46 -1.33
N ILE A 31 -15.08 2.65 -1.46
CA ILE A 31 -15.78 3.85 -1.97
C ILE A 31 -16.25 3.61 -3.40
N VAL A 32 -15.42 3.01 -4.24
CA VAL A 32 -15.79 2.65 -5.62
C VAL A 32 -17.00 1.70 -5.61
N ALA A 33 -16.97 0.63 -4.81
CA ALA A 33 -18.10 -0.29 -4.71
C ALA A 33 -19.39 0.38 -4.21
N LEU A 34 -19.30 1.31 -3.27
CA LEU A 34 -20.47 2.04 -2.76
C LEU A 34 -21.12 2.91 -3.83
N ILE A 35 -20.32 3.68 -4.57
CA ILE A 35 -20.83 4.59 -5.59
C ILE A 35 -21.38 3.81 -6.78
N PHE A 36 -20.61 2.87 -7.32
CA PHE A 36 -21.01 2.10 -8.49
C PHE A 36 -22.08 1.04 -8.17
N GLY A 37 -21.96 0.36 -7.03
CA GLY A 37 -22.91 -0.70 -6.66
C GLY A 37 -24.31 -0.14 -6.40
N LYS A 38 -24.41 0.97 -5.67
CA LYS A 38 -25.70 1.62 -5.41
C LYS A 38 -26.34 2.20 -6.69
N THR A 39 -25.54 2.78 -7.58
CA THR A 39 -26.06 3.35 -8.84
C THR A 39 -26.54 2.26 -9.80
N LEU A 40 -25.80 1.15 -9.92
CA LEU A 40 -26.23 0.02 -10.73
C LEU A 40 -27.44 -0.70 -10.13
N ASP A 41 -27.48 -0.91 -8.81
CA ASP A 41 -28.64 -1.55 -8.16
C ASP A 41 -29.93 -0.74 -8.37
N LEU A 42 -29.85 0.59 -8.35
CA LEU A 42 -30.99 1.47 -8.65
C LEU A 42 -31.39 1.42 -10.13
N TYR A 43 -30.42 1.30 -11.04
CA TYR A 43 -30.68 1.24 -12.48
C TYR A 43 -31.33 -0.09 -12.91
N PHE A 44 -30.87 -1.22 -12.36
CA PHE A 44 -31.36 -2.55 -12.72
C PHE A 44 -32.51 -3.05 -11.83
N GLY A 45 -32.83 -2.35 -10.74
CA GLY A 45 -33.85 -2.79 -9.77
C GLY A 45 -33.47 -4.05 -8.99
N THR A 46 -32.20 -4.45 -9.01
CA THR A 46 -31.67 -5.70 -8.42
C THR A 46 -31.18 -5.52 -6.98
N ALA A 47 -31.67 -4.51 -6.27
CA ALA A 47 -31.18 -4.17 -4.95
C ALA A 47 -31.30 -5.37 -3.96
N PRO A 48 -30.21 -5.78 -3.25
CA PRO A 48 -28.84 -5.25 -3.23
C PRO A 48 -27.80 -6.21 -3.84
N TRP A 49 -28.14 -6.98 -4.87
CA TRP A 49 -27.28 -8.06 -5.39
C TRP A 49 -26.03 -7.54 -6.13
N ILE A 50 -26.14 -6.44 -6.89
CA ILE A 50 -24.99 -5.89 -7.61
C ILE A 50 -24.05 -5.20 -6.63
N PHE A 51 -24.58 -4.48 -5.65
CA PHE A 51 -23.76 -3.92 -4.59
C PHE A 51 -23.00 -5.00 -3.81
N LEU A 52 -23.65 -6.12 -3.48
CA LEU A 52 -23.00 -7.21 -2.74
C LEU A 52 -21.85 -7.85 -3.53
N THR A 53 -22.09 -8.17 -4.81
CA THR A 53 -21.06 -8.77 -5.67
C THR A 53 -19.89 -7.81 -5.91
N LEU A 54 -20.16 -6.52 -6.11
CA LEU A 54 -19.14 -5.51 -6.30
C LEU A 54 -18.32 -5.28 -5.02
N THR A 55 -18.95 -5.35 -3.84
CA THR A 55 -18.26 -5.25 -2.55
C THR A 55 -17.29 -6.41 -2.35
N VAL A 56 -17.73 -7.64 -2.65
CA VAL A 56 -16.87 -8.83 -2.59
C VAL A 56 -15.69 -8.67 -3.56
N LEU A 57 -15.93 -8.22 -4.78
CA LEU A 57 -14.88 -8.00 -5.77
C LEU A 57 -13.87 -6.92 -5.32
N SER A 58 -14.36 -5.82 -4.75
CA SER A 58 -13.51 -4.77 -4.18
C SER A 58 -12.61 -5.29 -3.07
N PHE A 59 -13.10 -6.20 -2.22
CA PHE A 59 -12.28 -6.82 -1.18
C PHE A 59 -11.10 -7.60 -1.77
N PHE A 60 -11.34 -8.39 -2.83
CA PHE A 60 -10.27 -9.09 -3.53
C PHE A 60 -9.25 -8.13 -4.17
N ILE A 61 -9.72 -7.03 -4.76
CA ILE A 61 -8.85 -5.99 -5.33
C ILE A 61 -7.96 -5.37 -4.24
N SER A 62 -8.51 -5.09 -3.06
CA SER A 62 -7.75 -4.61 -1.91
C SER A 62 -6.66 -5.60 -1.49
N ILE A 63 -6.99 -6.89 -1.36
CA ILE A 63 -6.02 -7.94 -0.97
C ILE A 63 -4.84 -7.97 -1.95
N ILE A 64 -5.12 -7.99 -3.25
CA ILE A 64 -4.08 -8.04 -4.30
C ILE A 64 -3.23 -6.77 -4.26
N GLY A 65 -3.85 -5.59 -4.12
CA GLY A 65 -3.15 -4.30 -4.04
C GLY A 65 -2.18 -4.26 -2.85
N ILE A 66 -2.66 -4.64 -1.67
CA ILE A 66 -1.87 -4.69 -0.43
C ILE A 66 -0.73 -5.69 -0.56
N TRP A 67 -1.00 -6.89 -1.07
CA TRP A 67 0.01 -7.93 -1.28
C TRP A 67 1.17 -7.42 -2.17
N ARG A 68 0.85 -6.74 -3.28
CA ARG A 68 1.88 -6.18 -4.17
C ARG A 68 2.75 -5.13 -3.48
N ILE A 69 2.16 -4.31 -2.61
CA ILE A 69 2.91 -3.29 -1.85
C ILE A 69 3.83 -3.95 -0.84
N LEU A 70 3.34 -4.93 -0.09
CA LEU A 70 4.12 -5.66 0.90
C LEU A 70 5.30 -6.39 0.26
N VAL A 71 5.08 -7.13 -0.83
CA VAL A 71 6.15 -7.81 -1.55
C VAL A 71 7.20 -6.84 -2.06
N LYS A 72 6.79 -5.66 -2.58
CA LYS A 72 7.73 -4.63 -3.02
C LYS A 72 8.53 -4.05 -1.85
N TYR A 73 7.87 -3.82 -0.71
CA TYR A 73 8.51 -3.30 0.50
C TYR A 73 9.58 -4.27 1.03
N ILE A 74 9.24 -5.56 1.16
CA ILE A 74 10.17 -6.60 1.62
C ILE A 74 11.38 -6.71 0.68
N LYS A 75 11.17 -6.73 -0.64
CA LYS A 75 12.27 -6.79 -1.62
C LYS A 75 13.21 -5.58 -1.53
N ASN A 76 12.65 -4.38 -1.30
CA ASN A 76 13.46 -3.19 -1.14
C ASN A 76 14.32 -3.25 0.14
N LEU A 77 13.73 -3.69 1.26
CA LEU A 77 14.46 -3.90 2.52
C LEU A 77 15.60 -4.90 2.36
N GLU A 78 15.34 -6.06 1.74
CA GLU A 78 16.39 -7.07 1.50
C GLU A 78 17.56 -6.52 0.68
N ARG A 79 17.27 -5.67 -0.31
CA ARG A 79 18.31 -5.04 -1.13
C ARG A 79 19.13 -4.04 -0.32
N GLU A 80 18.48 -3.16 0.45
CA GLU A 80 19.16 -2.18 1.31
C GLU A 80 20.05 -2.87 2.37
N LEU A 81 19.60 -4.00 2.92
CA LEU A 81 20.38 -4.79 3.87
C LEU A 81 21.60 -5.46 3.19
N LYS A 82 21.46 -5.96 1.97
CA LYS A 82 22.58 -6.53 1.20
C LYS A 82 23.62 -5.48 0.81
N GLU A 83 23.19 -4.30 0.37
CA GLU A 83 24.08 -3.20 0.00
C GLU A 83 24.92 -2.73 1.20
N LYS A 84 24.29 -2.54 2.37
CA LYS A 84 25.02 -2.20 3.62
C LYS A 84 26.05 -3.25 4.03
N LYS A 85 25.77 -4.54 3.79
CA LYS A 85 26.70 -5.64 4.15
C LYS A 85 27.95 -5.65 3.27
N ASN A 86 27.82 -5.34 1.98
CA ASN A 86 28.95 -5.34 1.04
C ASN A 86 29.87 -4.13 1.28
N ASP A 87 29.31 -2.96 1.57
CA ASP A 87 30.05 -1.72 1.86
C ASP A 87 30.93 -1.84 3.13
N THR A 88 30.44 -2.57 4.15
CA THR A 88 31.19 -2.82 5.40
C THR A 88 32.33 -3.84 5.21
N GLY A 89 32.22 -4.74 4.23
CA GLY A 89 33.24 -5.76 3.96
C GLY A 89 34.44 -5.25 3.16
N GLU A 90 34.25 -4.20 2.36
CA GLU A 90 35.29 -3.65 1.47
C GLU A 90 36.30 -2.75 2.20
N HIS A 91 35.92 -2.16 3.33
CA HIS A 91 36.80 -1.32 4.16
C HIS A 91 37.70 -2.10 5.16
N THR A 92 37.69 -3.44 5.12
CA THR A 92 38.46 -4.28 6.06
C THR A 92 39.57 -5.13 5.41
N ASN A 93 39.88 -4.92 4.13
CA ASN A 93 41.07 -5.48 3.45
C ASN A 93 42.10 -4.41 3.15
#